data_AF-N8Y624-F1
#
_entry.id   AF-N8Y624-F1
#
_cell.length_a   1.000
_cell.length_b   1.000
_cell.length_c   1.000
_cell.angle_alpha   90.00
_cell.angle_beta   90.00
_cell.angle_gamma   90.00
#
_symmetry.space_group_name_H-M   'P 1'
#
loop_
_entity.id
_entity.type
_entity.pdbx_description
1 polymer ?
#
loop_
_entity_poly.entity_id
_entity_poly.type
_entity_poly.pdbx_seq_one_letter_code
_entity_poly.pdbx_strand_id
1 'polypeptide(L)'
;MINNLIFSLLPILLSLILGWGIGRVINSNTRDNLVSYITFLVWLLLISIGFQFGSILFDKELGTTVIVGSFIYSTIITFITFILLFKKVKNTSKNKKSISEIFKPIKECVIAISMVIIGMVLYLVLPSNWESEAVSSILLYILIFLVGVDLSTIKIQALTINHFQVPLITIFSLFIAAYLTTFIIDKSFFELLVLGSGFGWFSLSGPLIGKTLGAEYGTFALLTDLIREFYAIGLLYLLGRNYPNPIIGICGATAMDSTLPFIKNNCSQLDVQIAIFSGFILTILAPFFIIFFSVFI
;
A
#
# COMPACT_ATOMS: atom_id res chain seq x y z
N MET A 1 -25.29 -5.73 -9.41
CA MET A 1 -23.82 -5.65 -9.60
C MET A 1 -23.35 -4.20 -9.78
N ILE A 2 -23.71 -3.51 -10.87
CA ILE A 2 -23.26 -2.13 -11.15
C ILE A 2 -23.71 -1.12 -10.08
N ASN A 3 -24.97 -1.17 -9.61
CA ASN A 3 -25.42 -0.26 -8.55
C ASN A 3 -24.61 -0.44 -7.25
N ASN A 4 -24.34 -1.68 -6.82
CA ASN A 4 -23.55 -1.96 -5.61
C ASN A 4 -22.10 -1.48 -5.75
N LEU A 5 -21.53 -1.58 -6.95
CA LEU A 5 -20.20 -1.07 -7.27
C LEU A 5 -20.16 0.47 -7.16
N ILE A 6 -21.17 1.15 -7.72
CA ILE A 6 -21.31 2.61 -7.59
C ILE A 6 -21.47 3.00 -6.12
N PHE A 7 -22.34 2.35 -5.36
CA PHE A 7 -22.54 2.65 -3.94
C PHE A 7 -21.29 2.43 -3.08
N SER A 8 -20.43 1.47 -3.44
CA SER A 8 -19.20 1.18 -2.69
C SER A 8 -18.04 2.09 -3.09
N LEU A 9 -17.93 2.46 -4.37
CA LEU A 9 -16.90 3.39 -4.87
C LEU A 9 -17.22 4.85 -4.59
N LEU A 10 -18.49 5.24 -4.62
CA LEU A 10 -18.90 6.65 -4.53
C LEU A 10 -18.40 7.33 -3.25
N PRO A 11 -18.49 6.75 -2.05
CA PRO A 11 -17.95 7.36 -0.83
C PRO A 11 -16.45 7.58 -0.89
N ILE A 12 -15.70 6.61 -1.42
CA ILE A 12 -14.24 6.67 -1.57
C ILE A 12 -13.86 7.78 -2.56
N LEU A 13 -14.50 7.80 -3.74
CA LEU A 13 -14.26 8.80 -4.77
C LEU A 13 -14.63 10.20 -4.28
N LEU A 14 -15.76 10.35 -3.59
CA LEU A 14 -16.17 11.61 -2.99
C LEU A 14 -15.16 12.09 -1.96
N SER A 15 -14.73 11.24 -1.02
CA SER A 15 -13.71 11.61 -0.03
C SER A 15 -12.41 12.06 -0.69
N LEU A 16 -11.93 11.33 -1.70
CA LEU A 16 -10.69 11.66 -2.41
C LEU A 16 -10.80 12.97 -3.19
N ILE A 17 -11.88 13.15 -3.96
CA ILE A 17 -12.12 14.35 -4.79
C ILE A 17 -12.34 15.57 -3.91
N LEU A 18 -13.11 15.45 -2.83
CA LEU A 18 -13.34 16.54 -1.87
C LEU A 18 -12.04 16.94 -1.18
N GLY A 19 -11.23 15.97 -0.74
CA GLY A 19 -9.92 16.23 -0.17
C GLY A 19 -9.01 16.98 -1.14
N TRP A 20 -8.92 16.50 -2.38
CA TRP A 20 -8.13 17.14 -3.43
C TRP A 20 -8.60 18.56 -3.76
N GLY A 21 -9.92 18.76 -3.86
CA GLY A 21 -10.52 20.07 -4.13
C GLY A 21 -10.23 21.07 -3.01
N ILE A 22 -10.40 20.66 -1.75
CA ILE A 22 -10.10 21.49 -0.58
C ILE A 22 -8.60 21.80 -0.52
N GLY A 23 -7.72 20.80 -0.73
CA GLY A 23 -6.27 20.97 -0.73
C GLY A 23 -5.73 22.00 -1.73
N ARG A 24 -6.46 22.20 -2.85
CA ARG A 24 -6.15 23.25 -3.84
C ARG A 24 -6.57 24.66 -3.42
N VAL A 25 -7.63 24.79 -2.62
CA VAL A 25 -8.20 26.10 -2.23
C VAL A 25 -7.53 26.64 -0.98
N ILE A 26 -7.15 25.77 -0.04
CA ILE A 26 -6.57 26.18 1.24
C ILE A 26 -5.09 26.61 1.10
N ASN A 27 -4.62 27.39 2.09
CA ASN A 27 -3.23 27.82 2.16
C ASN A 27 -2.29 26.64 2.46
N SER A 28 -1.01 26.75 2.08
CA SER A 28 0.00 25.71 2.29
C SER A 28 0.13 25.34 3.77
N ASN A 29 0.16 26.32 4.67
CA ASN A 29 0.31 26.05 6.11
C ASN A 29 -0.86 25.22 6.69
N THR A 30 -2.10 25.55 6.31
CA THR A 30 -3.29 24.78 6.74
C THR A 30 -3.31 23.38 6.13
N ARG A 31 -2.84 23.25 4.88
CA ARG A 31 -2.74 21.96 4.20
C ARG A 31 -1.71 21.06 4.86
N ASP A 32 -0.51 21.58 5.11
CA ASP A 32 0.58 20.80 5.69
C ASP A 32 0.21 20.35 7.12
N ASN A 33 -0.50 21.20 7.87
CA ASN A 33 -1.10 20.81 9.15
C ASN A 33 -2.12 19.69 9.01
N LEU A 34 -3.03 19.74 8.02
CA LEU A 34 -3.99 18.66 7.78
C LEU A 34 -3.30 17.35 7.41
N VAL A 35 -2.32 17.40 6.50
CA VAL A 35 -1.53 16.24 6.07
C VAL A 35 -0.76 15.63 7.25
N SER A 36 -0.31 16.43 8.22
CA SER A 36 0.37 15.91 9.41
C SER A 36 -0.48 14.94 10.24
N TYR A 37 -1.81 15.06 10.21
CA TYR A 37 -2.73 14.14 10.90
C TYR A 37 -2.82 12.77 10.25
N ILE A 38 -2.35 12.58 9.01
CA ILE A 38 -2.34 11.27 8.33
C ILE A 38 -1.62 10.24 9.20
N THR A 39 -0.45 10.58 9.74
CA THR A 39 0.35 9.65 10.54
C THR A 39 -0.43 9.18 11.78
N PHE A 40 -1.07 10.11 12.47
CA PHE A 40 -1.88 9.80 13.65
C PHE A 40 -3.11 8.95 13.30
N LEU A 41 -3.80 9.27 12.21
CA LEU A 41 -4.93 8.47 11.73
C LEU A 41 -4.52 7.06 11.33
N VAL A 42 -3.38 6.90 10.65
CA VAL A 42 -2.81 5.59 10.32
C VAL A 42 -2.59 4.78 11.59
N TRP A 43 -2.04 5.37 12.66
CA TRP A 43 -1.85 4.66 13.93
C TRP A 43 -3.18 4.20 14.54
N LEU A 44 -4.18 5.09 14.62
CA LEU A 44 -5.50 4.73 15.14
C LEU A 44 -6.17 3.63 14.32
N LEU A 45 -6.04 3.71 13.01
CA LEU A 45 -6.61 2.74 12.08
C LEU A 45 -5.89 1.39 12.20
N LEU A 46 -4.55 1.36 12.29
CA LEU A 46 -3.80 0.12 12.50
C LEU A 46 -4.12 -0.54 13.84
N ILE A 47 -4.35 0.25 14.90
CA ILE A 47 -4.81 -0.28 16.19
C ILE A 47 -6.22 -0.88 16.04
N SER A 48 -7.15 -0.14 15.43
CA SER A 48 -8.53 -0.60 15.23
C SER A 48 -8.61 -1.92 14.44
N ILE A 49 -7.76 -2.03 13.43
CA ILE A 49 -7.67 -3.23 12.60
C ILE A 49 -6.92 -4.35 13.32
N GLY A 50 -5.84 -4.04 14.02
CA GLY A 50 -5.13 -5.02 14.85
C GLY A 50 -6.04 -5.68 15.87
N PHE A 51 -7.00 -4.92 16.41
CA PHE A 51 -8.06 -5.45 17.26
C PHE A 51 -8.92 -6.49 16.54
N GLN A 52 -9.36 -6.20 15.31
CA GLN A 52 -10.13 -7.15 14.49
C GLN A 52 -9.30 -8.38 14.12
N PHE A 53 -8.02 -8.17 13.78
CA PHE A 53 -7.09 -9.21 13.34
C PHE A 53 -6.65 -10.14 14.47
N GLY A 54 -6.72 -9.70 15.73
CA GLY A 54 -6.46 -10.54 16.90
C GLY A 54 -7.26 -11.84 16.84
N SER A 55 -8.54 -11.77 16.47
CA SER A 55 -9.40 -12.95 16.32
C SER A 55 -8.87 -14.00 15.31
N ILE A 56 -8.19 -13.56 14.25
CA ILE A 56 -7.70 -14.41 13.15
C ILE A 56 -6.30 -14.93 13.46
N LEU A 57 -5.41 -14.06 13.94
CA LEU A 57 -4.02 -14.42 14.19
C LEU A 57 -3.84 -15.26 15.47
N PHE A 58 -4.80 -15.22 16.40
CA PHE A 58 -4.82 -16.12 17.56
C PHE A 58 -5.40 -17.50 17.24
N ASP A 59 -6.16 -17.65 16.15
CA ASP A 59 -6.50 -18.95 15.61
C ASP A 59 -5.27 -19.55 14.94
N LYS A 60 -4.84 -20.74 15.39
CA LYS A 60 -3.60 -21.35 14.91
C LYS A 60 -3.68 -21.78 13.45
N GLU A 61 -4.82 -22.29 13.00
CA GLU A 61 -4.97 -22.75 11.62
C GLU A 61 -5.14 -21.54 10.69
N LEU A 62 -6.06 -20.64 11.00
CA LEU A 62 -6.30 -19.45 10.17
C LEU A 62 -5.12 -18.47 10.17
N GLY A 63 -4.50 -18.25 11.34
CA GLY A 63 -3.35 -17.35 11.44
C GLY A 63 -2.15 -17.84 10.63
N THR A 64 -1.88 -19.15 10.63
CA THR A 64 -0.76 -19.71 9.86
C THR A 64 -1.02 -19.68 8.36
N THR A 65 -2.23 -19.98 7.91
CA THR A 65 -2.58 -19.90 6.48
C THR A 65 -2.48 -18.46 5.95
N VAL A 66 -2.93 -17.48 6.73
CA VAL A 66 -2.85 -16.05 6.36
C VAL A 66 -1.40 -15.56 6.32
N ILE A 67 -0.57 -15.88 7.32
CA ILE A 67 0.84 -15.46 7.36
C ILE A 67 1.63 -16.10 6.21
N VAL A 68 1.53 -17.42 6.04
CA VAL A 68 2.28 -18.14 5.00
C VAL A 68 1.79 -17.73 3.62
N GLY A 69 0.47 -17.63 3.44
CA GLY A 69 -0.12 -17.25 2.16
C GLY A 69 0.25 -15.84 1.73
N SER A 70 0.18 -14.86 2.64
CA SER A 70 0.57 -13.47 2.34
C SER A 70 2.07 -13.35 2.03
N PHE A 71 2.92 -14.11 2.72
CA PHE A 71 4.35 -14.16 2.44
C PHE A 71 4.64 -14.74 1.05
N ILE A 72 4.02 -15.88 0.70
CA ILE A 72 4.15 -16.50 -0.63
C ILE A 72 3.67 -15.51 -1.70
N TYR A 73 2.48 -14.94 -1.53
CA TYR A 73 1.90 -14.05 -2.53
C TYR A 73 2.73 -12.79 -2.73
N SER A 74 3.16 -12.14 -1.65
CA SER A 74 4.04 -10.97 -1.68
C SER A 74 5.37 -11.26 -2.38
N THR A 75 5.93 -12.45 -2.15
CA THR A 75 7.17 -12.91 -2.80
C THR A 75 6.96 -13.09 -4.30
N ILE A 76 5.85 -13.70 -4.73
CA ILE A 76 5.53 -13.89 -6.14
C ILE A 76 5.30 -12.54 -6.84
N ILE A 77 4.51 -11.63 -6.25
CA ILE A 77 4.32 -10.27 -6.78
C ILE A 77 5.67 -9.58 -6.97
N THR A 78 6.52 -9.62 -5.94
CA THR A 78 7.84 -8.99 -5.96
C THR A 78 8.72 -9.56 -7.06
N PHE A 79 8.77 -10.89 -7.18
CA PHE A 79 9.58 -11.59 -8.16
C PHE A 79 9.14 -11.31 -9.60
N ILE A 80 7.83 -11.42 -9.88
CA ILE A 80 7.26 -11.14 -11.20
C ILE A 80 7.49 -9.69 -11.60
N THR A 81 7.24 -8.74 -10.68
CA THR A 81 7.48 -7.32 -10.91
C THR A 81 8.95 -7.05 -11.21
N PHE A 82 9.86 -7.69 -10.47
CA PHE A 82 11.29 -7.55 -10.68
C PHE A 82 11.73 -8.02 -12.08
N ILE A 83 11.22 -9.18 -12.52
CA ILE A 83 11.57 -9.79 -13.81
C ILE A 83 11.01 -8.97 -14.97
N LEU A 84 9.74 -8.57 -14.91
CA LEU A 84 9.09 -7.87 -16.03
C LEU A 84 9.65 -6.47 -16.27
N LEU A 85 10.12 -5.82 -15.20
CA LEU A 85 10.80 -4.53 -15.28
C LEU A 85 12.33 -4.66 -15.32
N PHE A 86 12.87 -5.87 -15.52
CA PHE A 86 14.32 -6.11 -15.45
C PHE A 86 15.04 -5.35 -16.56
N LYS A 87 15.59 -4.19 -16.21
CA LYS A 87 16.41 -3.38 -17.09
C LYS A 87 17.56 -2.79 -16.29
N LYS A 88 18.76 -3.25 -16.62
CA LYS A 88 19.98 -2.72 -16.01
C LYS A 88 20.25 -1.31 -16.52
N VAL A 89 20.42 -0.36 -15.61
CA VAL A 89 20.84 1.00 -15.92
C VAL A 89 22.33 1.13 -15.62
N LYS A 90 23.09 1.70 -16.57
CA LYS A 90 24.53 1.91 -16.41
C LYS A 90 24.75 3.09 -15.47
N ASN A 91 25.08 2.81 -14.21
CA ASN A 91 25.18 3.84 -13.18
C ASN A 91 26.61 4.40 -13.08
N THR A 92 26.74 5.72 -13.03
CA THR A 92 28.00 6.47 -12.90
C THR A 92 28.20 7.10 -11.51
N SER A 93 27.23 6.97 -10.60
CA SER A 93 27.28 7.57 -9.27
C SER A 93 28.22 6.84 -8.30
N LYS A 94 29.17 7.59 -7.71
CA LYS A 94 30.19 7.12 -6.74
C LYS A 94 29.79 7.24 -5.26
N ASN A 95 28.59 7.75 -4.92
CA ASN A 95 28.23 8.00 -3.51
C ASN A 95 28.25 6.72 -2.68
N LYS A 96 28.79 6.73 -1.46
CA LYS A 96 28.73 5.55 -0.57
C LYS A 96 27.31 5.38 -0.02
N LYS A 97 26.86 4.13 0.14
CA LYS A 97 25.58 3.79 0.77
C LYS A 97 25.69 4.11 2.27
N SER A 98 24.88 5.02 2.80
CA SER A 98 24.81 5.20 4.26
C SER A 98 23.76 4.26 4.84
N ILE A 99 24.18 3.34 5.71
CA ILE A 99 23.28 2.43 6.44
C ILE A 99 22.35 3.22 7.37
N SER A 100 22.78 4.39 7.84
CA SER A 100 21.98 5.25 8.72
C SER A 100 20.65 5.68 8.07
N GLU A 101 20.58 5.71 6.75
CA GLU A 101 19.40 6.15 6.02
C GLU A 101 18.29 5.09 6.07
N ILE A 102 18.62 3.79 6.12
CA ILE A 102 17.68 2.64 6.17
C ILE A 102 16.86 2.58 7.46
N PHE A 103 17.38 3.14 8.55
CA PHE A 103 16.69 3.06 9.84
C PHE A 103 15.33 3.76 9.84
N LYS A 104 15.11 4.78 8.98
CA LYS A 104 13.88 5.58 9.04
C LYS A 104 12.61 4.80 8.63
N PRO A 105 12.50 4.16 7.45
CA PRO A 105 11.30 3.37 7.12
C PRO A 105 11.24 2.05 7.86
N ILE A 106 12.39 1.42 8.17
CA ILE A 106 12.34 0.24 9.04
C ILE A 106 11.67 0.61 10.36
N LYS A 107 11.98 1.80 10.91
CA LYS A 107 11.28 2.34 12.07
C LYS A 107 9.79 2.58 11.78
N GLU A 108 9.41 3.09 10.61
CA GLU A 108 7.99 3.28 10.23
C GLU A 108 7.24 1.93 10.11
N CYS A 109 7.80 0.91 9.46
CA CYS A 109 7.23 -0.44 9.41
C CYS A 109 7.16 -1.07 10.80
N VAL A 110 8.19 -0.90 11.64
CA VAL A 110 8.19 -1.38 13.03
C VAL A 110 7.13 -0.67 13.86
N ILE A 111 6.94 0.64 13.68
CA ILE A 111 5.85 1.39 14.30
C ILE A 111 4.51 0.82 13.82
N ALA A 112 4.32 0.61 12.52
CA ALA A 112 3.09 0.05 11.98
C ALA A 112 2.77 -1.33 12.60
N ILE A 113 3.74 -2.24 12.63
CA ILE A 113 3.62 -3.54 13.29
C ILE A 113 3.28 -3.37 14.77
N SER A 114 3.95 -2.47 15.48
CA SER A 114 3.68 -2.23 16.90
C SER A 114 2.25 -1.73 17.15
N MET A 115 1.71 -0.89 16.26
CA MET A 115 0.32 -0.41 16.36
C MET A 115 -0.68 -1.54 16.15
N VAL A 116 -0.42 -2.44 15.18
CA VAL A 116 -1.23 -3.65 14.97
C VAL A 116 -1.17 -4.57 16.21
N ILE A 117 0.02 -4.81 16.76
CA ILE A 117 0.20 -5.63 17.97
C ILE A 117 -0.55 -5.00 19.17
N ILE A 118 -0.49 -3.68 19.35
CA ILE A 118 -1.26 -2.98 20.38
C ILE A 118 -2.75 -3.25 20.20
N GLY A 119 -3.27 -3.16 18.97
CA GLY A 119 -4.65 -3.54 18.64
C GLY A 119 -4.98 -4.98 19.04
N MET A 120 -4.11 -5.94 18.71
CA MET A 120 -4.29 -7.35 19.06
C MET A 120 -4.29 -7.59 20.57
N VAL A 121 -3.44 -6.89 21.33
CA VAL A 121 -3.44 -6.97 22.79
C VAL A 121 -4.72 -6.39 23.36
N LEU A 122 -5.21 -5.27 22.82
CA LEU A 122 -6.49 -4.68 23.22
C LEU A 122 -7.66 -5.64 22.99
N TYR A 123 -7.61 -6.48 21.95
CA TYR A 123 -8.60 -7.54 21.71
C TYR A 123 -8.69 -8.56 22.84
N LEU A 124 -7.58 -8.87 23.52
CA LEU A 124 -7.58 -9.80 24.66
C LEU A 124 -8.16 -9.19 25.94
N VAL A 125 -8.16 -7.86 26.05
CA VAL A 125 -8.50 -7.14 27.29
C VAL A 125 -9.92 -6.56 27.24
N LEU A 126 -10.36 -6.10 26.09
CA LEU A 126 -11.66 -5.45 25.91
C LEU A 126 -12.76 -6.47 25.56
N PRO A 127 -14.03 -6.22 25.95
CA PRO A 127 -15.15 -7.05 25.53
C PRO A 127 -15.30 -7.08 24.00
N SER A 128 -15.64 -8.24 23.45
CA SER A 128 -15.82 -8.50 22.01
C SER A 128 -16.91 -7.67 21.33
N ASN A 129 -17.74 -6.95 22.09
CA ASN A 129 -18.91 -6.22 21.58
C ASN A 129 -18.62 -4.76 21.20
N TRP A 130 -17.34 -4.37 21.10
CA TRP A 130 -16.98 -3.03 20.66
C TRP A 130 -17.25 -2.87 19.16
N GLU A 131 -17.97 -1.82 18.75
CA GLU A 131 -18.26 -1.48 17.34
C GLU A 131 -17.00 -1.00 16.57
N SER A 132 -15.95 -1.82 16.55
CA SER A 132 -14.66 -1.48 15.93
C SER A 132 -14.79 -1.21 14.42
N GLU A 133 -15.74 -1.86 13.75
CA GLU A 133 -16.00 -1.73 12.31
C GLU A 133 -16.51 -0.35 11.89
N ALA A 134 -17.38 0.26 12.71
CA ALA A 134 -17.89 1.60 12.44
C ALA A 134 -16.76 2.64 12.60
N VAL A 135 -15.94 2.48 13.64
CA VAL A 135 -14.78 3.35 13.90
C VAL A 135 -13.75 3.22 12.78
N SER A 136 -13.36 2.00 12.38
CA SER A 136 -12.39 1.78 11.31
C SER A 136 -12.87 2.34 9.97
N SER A 137 -14.17 2.22 9.67
CA SER A 137 -14.79 2.79 8.46
C SER A 137 -14.70 4.32 8.41
N ILE A 138 -14.99 4.99 9.53
CA ILE A 138 -14.91 6.46 9.61
C ILE A 138 -13.45 6.91 9.46
N LEU A 139 -12.53 6.27 10.19
CA LEU A 139 -11.10 6.57 10.11
C LEU A 139 -10.57 6.39 8.69
N LEU A 140 -10.99 5.33 7.99
CA LEU A 140 -10.60 5.08 6.60
C LEU A 140 -11.05 6.20 5.65
N TYR A 141 -12.29 6.69 5.77
CA TYR A 141 -12.78 7.77 4.92
C TYR A 141 -12.10 9.11 5.21
N ILE A 142 -11.78 9.40 6.47
CA ILE A 142 -10.98 10.57 6.83
C ILE A 142 -9.55 10.44 6.29
N LEU A 143 -8.95 9.25 6.37
CA LEU A 143 -7.63 8.98 5.79
C LEU A 143 -7.63 9.24 4.28
N ILE A 144 -8.58 8.67 3.53
CA ILE A 144 -8.71 8.86 2.07
C ILE A 144 -8.91 10.34 1.74
N PHE A 145 -9.70 11.06 2.55
CA PHE A 145 -9.86 12.50 2.39
C PHE A 145 -8.53 13.26 2.56
N LEU A 146 -7.78 12.99 3.63
CA LEU A 146 -6.48 13.64 3.85
C LEU A 146 -5.44 13.27 2.78
N VAL A 147 -5.48 12.04 2.27
CA VAL A 147 -4.67 11.65 1.12
C VAL A 147 -5.05 12.46 -0.11
N GLY A 148 -6.34 12.69 -0.36
CA GLY A 148 -6.79 13.62 -1.41
C GLY A 148 -6.19 15.02 -1.23
N VAL A 149 -6.17 15.54 0.00
CA VAL A 149 -5.53 16.81 0.34
C VAL A 149 -4.03 16.80 0.01
N ASP A 150 -3.32 15.73 0.36
CA ASP A 150 -1.89 15.57 0.07
C ASP A 150 -1.61 15.51 -1.45
N LEU A 151 -2.41 14.73 -2.18
CA LEU A 151 -2.31 14.61 -3.65
C LEU A 151 -2.52 15.94 -4.38
N SER A 152 -3.19 16.92 -3.77
CA SER A 152 -3.36 18.26 -4.34
C SER A 152 -2.04 19.03 -4.53
N THR A 153 -1.00 18.64 -3.79
CA THR A 153 0.33 19.29 -3.83
C THR A 153 1.19 18.83 -5.00
N ILE A 154 0.88 17.66 -5.56
CA ILE A 154 1.69 17.02 -6.60
C ILE A 154 1.50 17.80 -7.91
N LYS A 155 2.59 18.41 -8.36
CA LYS A 155 2.64 19.08 -9.66
C LYS A 155 2.98 18.05 -10.73
N ILE A 156 2.07 17.87 -11.70
CA ILE A 156 2.32 17.04 -12.89
C ILE A 156 3.41 17.74 -13.72
N GLN A 157 4.63 17.22 -13.65
CA GLN A 157 5.75 17.67 -14.49
C GLN A 157 5.60 17.11 -15.90
N ALA A 158 6.37 17.59 -16.89
CA ALA A 158 6.32 17.08 -18.24
C ALA A 158 6.71 15.58 -18.27
N LEU A 159 5.71 14.71 -18.43
CA LEU A 159 5.87 13.26 -18.44
C LEU A 159 6.33 12.78 -19.82
N THR A 160 7.25 11.83 -19.83
CA THR A 160 7.59 11.05 -21.04
C THR A 160 6.91 9.69 -20.99
N ILE A 161 6.78 9.03 -22.15
CA ILE A 161 6.16 7.70 -22.24
C ILE A 161 6.81 6.65 -21.33
N ASN A 162 8.10 6.82 -21.02
CA ASN A 162 8.86 5.96 -20.12
C ASN A 162 8.34 6.01 -18.66
N HIS A 163 7.65 7.08 -18.25
CA HIS A 163 7.08 7.19 -16.91
C HIS A 163 5.87 6.29 -16.72
N PHE A 164 5.11 6.01 -17.79
CA PHE A 164 3.94 5.13 -17.74
C PHE A 164 4.31 3.65 -17.69
N GLN A 165 5.52 3.30 -18.15
CA GLN A 165 5.97 1.91 -18.22
C GLN A 165 5.95 1.23 -16.84
N VAL A 166 6.45 1.90 -15.80
CA VAL A 166 6.54 1.30 -14.46
C VAL A 166 5.15 0.99 -13.86
N PRO A 167 4.22 1.95 -13.70
CA PRO A 167 2.92 1.64 -13.10
C PRO A 167 2.11 0.63 -13.93
N LEU A 168 2.17 0.69 -15.27
CA LEU A 168 1.46 -0.27 -16.13
C LEU A 168 2.01 -1.69 -15.98
N ILE A 169 3.33 -1.85 -15.96
CA ILE A 169 3.92 -3.18 -15.77
C ILE A 169 3.72 -3.66 -14.34
N THR A 170 3.72 -2.80 -13.31
CA THR A 170 3.36 -3.20 -11.94
C THR A 170 1.93 -3.75 -11.88
N ILE A 171 0.97 -3.09 -12.55
CA ILE A 171 -0.41 -3.59 -12.65
C ILE A 171 -0.45 -4.93 -13.39
N PHE A 172 0.25 -5.04 -14.52
CA PHE A 172 0.31 -6.30 -15.26
C PHE A 172 0.96 -7.44 -14.46
N SER A 173 1.97 -7.11 -13.66
CA SER A 173 2.65 -8.02 -12.75
C SER A 173 1.70 -8.57 -11.69
N LEU A 174 0.78 -7.73 -11.17
CA LEU A 174 -0.28 -8.17 -10.25
C LEU A 174 -1.17 -9.23 -10.88
N PHE A 175 -1.63 -9.04 -12.13
CA PHE A 175 -2.46 -10.05 -12.82
C PHE A 175 -1.73 -11.38 -12.99
N ILE A 176 -0.47 -11.35 -13.40
CA ILE A 176 0.34 -12.58 -13.56
C ILE A 176 0.58 -13.24 -12.20
N ALA A 177 0.95 -12.46 -11.18
CA ALA A 177 1.19 -12.97 -9.84
C ALA A 177 -0.07 -13.61 -9.24
N ALA A 178 -1.23 -12.97 -9.38
CA ALA A 178 -2.52 -13.51 -8.95
C ALA A 178 -2.80 -14.85 -9.65
N TYR A 179 -2.70 -14.89 -10.98
CA TYR A 179 -2.92 -16.12 -11.76
C TYR A 179 -1.97 -17.26 -11.39
N LEU A 180 -0.69 -16.99 -11.14
CA LEU A 180 0.24 -18.03 -10.72
C LEU A 180 -0.04 -18.53 -9.30
N THR A 181 -0.47 -17.62 -8.42
CA THR A 181 -0.69 -17.93 -7.01
C THR A 181 -1.96 -18.74 -6.77
N THR A 182 -2.96 -18.70 -7.67
CA THR A 182 -4.15 -19.57 -7.57
C THR A 182 -3.83 -21.07 -7.56
N PHE A 183 -2.66 -21.46 -8.10
CA PHE A 183 -2.22 -22.85 -8.12
C PHE A 183 -1.40 -23.25 -6.88
N ILE A 184 -1.11 -22.29 -6.00
CA ILE A 184 -0.22 -22.47 -4.84
C ILE A 184 -0.99 -22.33 -3.53
N ILE A 185 -1.96 -21.41 -3.49
CA ILE A 185 -2.78 -21.11 -2.31
C ILE A 185 -4.25 -21.32 -2.70
N ASP A 186 -5.05 -21.81 -1.75
CA ASP A 186 -6.50 -21.97 -1.91
C ASP A 186 -7.24 -20.61 -1.84
N LYS A 187 -6.99 -19.77 -2.84
CA LYS A 187 -7.71 -18.51 -3.10
C LYS A 187 -7.89 -18.36 -4.62
N SER A 188 -9.07 -17.91 -5.02
CA SER A 188 -9.41 -17.63 -6.40
C SER A 188 -8.61 -16.46 -6.96
N PHE A 189 -8.61 -16.36 -8.29
CA PHE A 189 -7.93 -15.29 -9.02
C PHE A 189 -8.39 -13.89 -8.58
N PHE A 190 -9.71 -13.69 -8.42
CA PHE A 190 -10.25 -12.39 -8.05
C PHE A 190 -9.97 -12.04 -6.58
N GLU A 191 -9.96 -13.02 -5.68
CA GLU A 191 -9.51 -12.80 -4.30
C GLU A 191 -8.06 -12.31 -4.27
N LEU A 192 -7.16 -12.98 -5.01
CA LEU A 192 -5.75 -12.57 -5.09
C LEU A 192 -5.59 -11.18 -5.74
N LEU A 193 -6.37 -10.86 -6.78
CA LEU A 193 -6.37 -9.51 -7.36
C LEU A 193 -6.75 -8.45 -6.32
N VAL A 194 -7.81 -8.67 -5.53
CA VAL A 194 -8.19 -7.75 -4.45
C VAL A 194 -7.05 -7.62 -3.44
N LEU A 195 -6.51 -8.74 -2.97
CA LEU A 195 -5.47 -8.81 -1.94
C LEU A 195 -4.15 -8.13 -2.36
N GLY A 196 -3.84 -8.07 -3.66
CA GLY A 196 -2.64 -7.41 -4.18
C GLY A 196 -2.87 -6.00 -4.74
N SER A 197 -4.12 -5.55 -4.84
CA SER A 197 -4.50 -4.23 -5.38
C SER A 197 -4.20 -3.06 -4.44
N GLY A 198 -3.73 -3.34 -3.21
CA GLY A 198 -3.19 -2.32 -2.33
C GLY A 198 -1.89 -1.69 -2.84
N PHE A 199 -1.18 -2.35 -3.75
CA PHE A 199 0.09 -1.89 -4.32
C PHE A 199 1.07 -1.37 -3.26
N GLY A 200 1.13 -2.01 -2.08
CA GLY A 200 2.02 -1.67 -0.96
C GLY A 200 1.43 -0.76 0.07
N TRP A 201 0.25 -0.20 -0.17
CA TRP A 201 -0.39 0.73 0.74
C TRP A 201 -1.16 -0.02 1.84
N PHE A 202 -0.41 -0.64 2.76
CA PHE A 202 -0.95 -1.48 3.81
C PHE A 202 -1.96 -0.77 4.74
N SER A 203 -1.80 0.55 4.94
CA SER A 203 -2.70 1.35 5.79
C SER A 203 -4.04 1.67 5.13
N LEU A 204 -4.19 1.44 3.81
CA LEU A 204 -5.49 1.48 3.13
C LEU A 204 -5.99 0.08 2.79
N SER A 205 -5.14 -0.81 2.27
CA SER A 205 -5.55 -2.11 1.76
C SER A 205 -6.16 -2.99 2.86
N GLY A 206 -5.49 -3.10 4.02
CA GLY A 206 -5.98 -3.84 5.17
C GLY A 206 -7.39 -3.45 5.61
N PRO A 207 -7.65 -2.18 5.98
CA PRO A 207 -8.99 -1.76 6.41
C PRO A 207 -10.04 -1.82 5.31
N LEU A 208 -9.69 -1.40 4.09
CA LEU A 208 -10.65 -1.34 3.00
C LEU A 208 -11.11 -2.75 2.62
N ILE A 209 -10.18 -3.70 2.51
CA ILE A 209 -10.49 -5.10 2.21
C ILE A 209 -11.14 -5.78 3.41
N GLY A 210 -10.68 -5.48 4.63
CA GLY A 210 -11.29 -5.96 5.87
C GLY A 210 -12.77 -5.59 5.98
N LYS A 211 -13.10 -4.36 5.59
CA LYS A 211 -14.48 -3.87 5.52
C LYS A 211 -15.31 -4.56 4.43
N THR A 212 -14.72 -4.90 3.28
CA THR A 212 -15.48 -5.40 2.12
C THR A 212 -15.62 -6.91 2.09
N LEU A 213 -14.57 -7.64 2.49
CA LEU A 213 -14.50 -9.11 2.41
C LEU A 213 -14.33 -9.78 3.78
N GLY A 214 -14.18 -9.00 4.85
CA GLY A 214 -14.00 -9.50 6.21
C GLY A 214 -12.54 -9.49 6.67
N ALA A 215 -12.37 -9.62 7.99
CA ALA A 215 -11.09 -9.38 8.65
C ALA A 215 -9.96 -10.33 8.20
N GLU A 216 -10.26 -11.57 7.77
CA GLU A 216 -9.25 -12.51 7.24
C GLU A 216 -8.56 -11.93 6.00
N TYR A 217 -9.35 -11.51 5.00
CA TYR A 217 -8.85 -10.91 3.77
C TYR A 217 -8.14 -9.59 4.04
N GLY A 218 -8.66 -8.78 4.97
CA GLY A 218 -7.98 -7.56 5.42
C GLY A 218 -6.60 -7.86 6.00
N THR A 219 -6.48 -8.90 6.84
CA THR A 219 -5.20 -9.32 7.44
C THR A 219 -4.22 -9.78 6.38
N PHE A 220 -4.70 -10.60 5.45
CA PHE A 220 -3.89 -11.11 4.35
C PHE A 220 -3.35 -9.97 3.48
N ALA A 221 -4.19 -8.99 3.11
CA ALA A 221 -3.78 -7.85 2.30
C ALA A 221 -2.76 -6.95 3.02
N LEU A 222 -3.01 -6.65 4.31
CA LEU A 222 -2.09 -5.86 5.13
C LEU A 222 -0.71 -6.50 5.17
N LEU A 223 -0.64 -7.81 5.46
CA LEU A 223 0.62 -8.54 5.52
C LEU A 223 1.29 -8.64 4.16
N THR A 224 0.53 -8.86 3.08
CA THR A 224 1.06 -8.93 1.72
C THR A 224 1.79 -7.64 1.37
N ASP A 225 1.15 -6.49 1.61
CA ASP A 225 1.71 -5.17 1.31
C ASP A 225 2.89 -4.80 2.23
N LEU A 226 2.80 -5.13 3.52
CA LEU A 226 3.87 -4.89 4.48
C LEU A 226 5.14 -5.70 4.14
N ILE A 227 4.98 -6.99 3.81
CA ILE A 227 6.10 -7.85 3.37
C ILE A 227 6.70 -7.32 2.07
N ARG A 228 5.85 -6.83 1.15
CA ARG A 228 6.27 -6.26 -0.13
C ARG A 228 7.10 -4.99 0.07
N GLU A 229 6.72 -4.15 1.03
CA GLU A 229 7.47 -2.96 1.41
C GLU A 229 8.85 -3.30 2.01
N PHE A 230 8.94 -4.34 2.87
CA PHE A 230 10.24 -4.81 3.36
C PHE A 230 11.15 -5.28 2.22
N TYR A 231 10.61 -6.03 1.26
CA TYR A 231 11.36 -6.40 0.05
C TYR A 231 11.80 -5.16 -0.74
N ALA A 232 10.92 -4.18 -0.92
CA ALA A 232 11.22 -2.95 -1.62
C ALA A 232 12.41 -2.20 -0.97
N ILE A 233 12.37 -1.99 0.35
CA ILE A 233 13.43 -1.29 1.10
C ILE A 233 14.77 -2.05 0.98
N GLY A 234 14.75 -3.37 1.17
CA GLY A 234 15.94 -4.22 1.05
C GLY A 234 16.55 -4.16 -0.36
N LEU A 235 15.70 -4.29 -1.39
CA LEU A 235 16.13 -4.23 -2.79
C LEU A 235 16.61 -2.83 -3.19
N LEU A 236 15.98 -1.75 -2.72
CA LEU A 236 16.44 -0.37 -2.94
C LEU A 236 17.88 -0.19 -2.46
N TYR A 237 18.16 -0.65 -1.24
CA TYR A 237 19.51 -0.58 -0.69
C TYR A 237 20.50 -1.42 -1.49
N LEU A 238 20.15 -2.66 -1.85
CA LEU A 238 21.08 -3.59 -2.50
C LEU A 238 21.31 -3.24 -3.97
N LEU A 239 20.22 -2.98 -4.71
CA LEU A 239 20.14 -3.00 -6.16
C LEU A 239 19.54 -1.72 -6.80
N GLY A 240 19.00 -0.78 -6.00
CA GLY A 240 18.30 0.44 -6.47
C GLY A 240 19.04 1.24 -7.54
N ARG A 241 20.37 1.30 -7.41
CA ARG A 241 21.26 1.96 -8.36
C ARG A 241 21.31 1.34 -9.74
N ASN A 242 21.29 0.03 -9.80
CA ASN A 242 21.53 -0.72 -11.03
C ASN A 242 20.21 -1.11 -11.70
N TYR A 243 19.15 -1.22 -10.89
CA TYR A 243 17.84 -1.72 -11.30
C TYR A 243 16.70 -0.84 -10.71
N PRO A 244 16.68 0.48 -10.96
CA PRO A 244 15.71 1.38 -10.33
C PRO A 244 14.26 1.03 -10.69
N ASN A 245 13.94 0.86 -11.98
CA ASN A 245 12.58 0.61 -12.46
C ASN A 245 11.88 -0.60 -11.80
N PRO A 246 12.48 -1.81 -11.76
CA PRO A 246 11.81 -2.94 -11.13
C PRO A 246 11.58 -2.74 -9.65
N ILE A 247 12.51 -2.06 -8.97
CA ILE A 247 12.40 -1.80 -7.54
C ILE A 247 11.35 -0.73 -7.25
N ILE A 248 11.27 0.33 -8.06
CA ILE A 248 10.17 1.32 -8.00
C ILE A 248 8.83 0.62 -8.23
N GLY A 249 8.76 -0.32 -9.17
CA GLY A 249 7.55 -1.12 -9.40
C GLY A 249 7.14 -1.93 -8.17
N ILE A 250 8.09 -2.54 -7.47
CA ILE A 250 7.87 -3.27 -6.21
C ILE A 250 7.42 -2.32 -5.09
N CYS A 251 8.00 -1.11 -4.98
CA CYS A 251 7.53 -0.09 -4.03
C CYS A 251 6.04 0.20 -4.26
N GLY A 252 5.61 0.29 -5.52
CA GLY A 252 4.21 0.53 -5.86
C GLY A 252 3.73 1.90 -5.40
N ALA A 253 2.61 1.99 -4.69
CA ALA A 253 2.08 3.21 -4.12
C ALA A 253 3.10 3.88 -3.16
N THR A 254 3.84 3.07 -2.41
CA THR A 254 4.83 3.57 -1.41
C THR A 254 6.01 4.33 -2.03
N ALA A 255 6.14 4.31 -3.36
CA ALA A 255 7.21 4.98 -4.11
C ALA A 255 7.17 6.51 -3.98
N MET A 256 6.01 7.08 -3.68
CA MET A 256 5.83 8.54 -3.56
C MET A 256 5.96 9.07 -2.12
N ASP A 257 5.94 8.19 -1.11
CA ASP A 257 5.94 8.56 0.31
C ASP A 257 7.03 7.82 1.13
N SER A 258 6.78 6.63 1.70
CA SER A 258 7.66 5.96 2.67
C SER A 258 8.99 5.52 2.05
N THR A 259 8.97 5.05 0.81
CA THR A 259 10.19 4.62 0.10
C THR A 259 10.84 5.74 -0.73
N LEU A 260 10.18 6.90 -0.88
CA LEU A 260 10.71 8.02 -1.66
C LEU A 260 12.08 8.53 -1.18
N PRO A 261 12.37 8.67 0.13
CA PRO A 261 13.70 9.06 0.62
C PRO A 261 14.82 8.13 0.12
N PHE A 262 14.53 6.85 -0.06
CA PHE A 262 15.48 5.83 -0.49
C PHE A 262 15.74 5.90 -1.96
N ILE A 263 14.69 6.12 -2.73
CA ILE A 263 14.78 6.34 -4.16
C ILE A 263 15.62 7.60 -4.41
N LYS A 264 15.43 8.67 -3.63
CA LYS A 264 16.27 9.88 -3.71
C LYS A 264 17.74 9.63 -3.40
N ASN A 265 18.05 8.73 -2.46
CA ASN A 265 19.42 8.45 -2.05
C ASN A 265 20.12 7.38 -2.91
N ASN A 266 19.36 6.48 -3.53
CA ASN A 266 19.89 5.33 -4.26
C ASN A 266 19.67 5.39 -5.78
N CYS A 267 18.77 6.23 -6.28
CA CYS A 267 18.42 6.30 -7.70
C CYS A 267 18.74 7.68 -8.29
N SER A 268 18.64 7.82 -9.61
CA SER A 268 18.86 9.11 -10.29
C SER A 268 17.66 10.04 -10.13
N GLN A 269 17.83 11.33 -10.45
CA GLN A 269 16.73 12.30 -10.40
C GLN A 269 15.56 11.93 -11.33
N LEU A 270 15.83 11.31 -12.47
CA LEU A 270 14.79 10.80 -13.38
C LEU A 270 14.01 9.66 -12.74
N ASP A 271 14.69 8.75 -12.03
CA ASP A 271 14.05 7.64 -11.32
C ASP A 271 13.14 8.14 -10.19
N VAL A 272 13.53 9.22 -9.51
CA VAL A 272 12.69 9.88 -8.49
C VAL A 272 11.40 10.42 -9.11
N GLN A 273 11.46 11.01 -10.31
CA GLN A 273 10.27 11.47 -11.02
C GLN A 273 9.35 10.31 -11.42
N ILE A 274 9.95 9.21 -11.92
CA ILE A 274 9.22 7.98 -12.25
C ILE A 274 8.54 7.41 -11.00
N ALA A 275 9.23 7.40 -9.86
CA ALA A 275 8.70 6.92 -8.59
C ALA A 275 7.49 7.71 -8.09
N ILE A 276 7.60 9.04 -8.07
CA ILE A 276 6.48 9.92 -7.67
C ILE A 276 5.30 9.72 -8.60
N PHE A 277 5.53 9.66 -9.92
CA PHE A 277 4.46 9.44 -10.89
C PHE A 277 3.81 8.05 -10.76
N SER A 278 4.63 7.00 -10.63
CA SER A 278 4.14 5.62 -10.46
C SER A 278 3.34 5.48 -9.16
N GLY A 279 3.87 5.98 -8.04
CA GLY A 279 3.19 5.96 -6.75
C GLY A 279 1.86 6.71 -6.79
N PHE A 280 1.83 7.88 -7.44
CA PHE A 280 0.60 8.66 -7.65
C PHE A 280 -0.49 7.86 -8.40
N ILE A 281 -0.14 7.26 -9.55
CA ILE A 281 -1.09 6.47 -10.35
C ILE A 281 -1.60 5.27 -9.55
N LEU A 282 -0.71 4.53 -8.90
CA LEU A 282 -1.09 3.34 -8.13
C LEU A 282 -1.91 3.70 -6.89
N THR A 283 -1.66 4.84 -6.24
CA THR A 283 -2.47 5.34 -5.11
C THR A 283 -3.90 5.66 -5.51
N ILE A 284 -4.10 6.29 -6.68
CA ILE A 284 -5.44 6.58 -7.20
C ILE A 284 -6.16 5.28 -7.59
N LEU A 285 -5.44 4.34 -8.21
CA LEU A 285 -6.03 3.09 -8.69
C LEU A 285 -6.30 2.07 -7.58
N ALA A 286 -5.52 2.06 -6.50
CA ALA A 286 -5.62 1.06 -5.42
C ALA A 286 -7.04 0.88 -4.88
N PRO A 287 -7.72 1.93 -4.36
CA PRO A 287 -9.07 1.75 -3.83
C PRO A 287 -10.09 1.41 -4.91
N PHE A 288 -9.88 1.88 -6.16
CA PHE A 288 -10.75 1.51 -7.28
C PHE A 288 -10.63 0.03 -7.64
N PHE A 289 -9.40 -0.51 -7.70
CA PHE A 289 -9.13 -1.90 -8.03
C PHE A 289 -9.66 -2.84 -6.94
N ILE A 290 -9.41 -2.50 -5.67
CA ILE A 290 -9.92 -3.26 -4.53
C ILE A 290 -11.44 -3.45 -4.62
N ILE A 291 -12.18 -2.35 -4.78
CA ILE A 291 -13.64 -2.44 -4.86
C ILE A 291 -14.09 -3.10 -6.17
N PHE A 292 -13.51 -2.74 -7.31
CA PHE A 292 -13.90 -3.30 -8.60
C PHE A 292 -13.76 -4.82 -8.63
N PHE A 293 -12.61 -5.36 -8.20
CA PHE A 293 -12.39 -6.81 -8.19
C PHE A 293 -13.19 -7.53 -7.11
N SER A 294 -13.49 -6.87 -5.99
CA SER A 294 -14.32 -7.46 -4.93
C SER A 294 -15.73 -7.84 -5.38
N VAL A 295 -16.23 -7.25 -6.47
CA VAL A 295 -17.56 -7.56 -7.01
C VAL A 295 -17.59 -8.89 -7.78
N PHE A 296 -16.43 -9.46 -8.12
CA PHE A 296 -16.31 -10.74 -8.83
C PHE A 296 -16.03 -11.93 -7.91
N ILE A 297 -16.00 -11.69 -6.60
CA ILE A 297 -15.89 -12.69 -5.53
C ILE A 297 -17.31 -12.97 -5.02
#